data_AF-A0A936D2I1-F1
#
_entry.id   AF-A0A936D2I1-F1
#
_cell.length_a   1.000
_cell.length_b   1.000
_cell.length_c   1.000
_cell.angle_alpha   90.00
_cell.angle_beta   90.00
_cell.angle_gamma   90.00
#
_symmetry.space_group_name_H-M   'P 1'
#
loop_
_entity.id
_entity.type
_entity.pdbx_description
1 polymer ?
#
loop_
_entity_poly.entity_id
_entity_poly.type
_entity_poly.pdbx_seq_one_letter_code
_entity_poly.pdbx_strand_id
1 'polypeptide(L)'
;MTDPTRSTYDGLREAYDFFNRRLFGGRLPQCLITMQRHRTAYGYFAGGRFGTVDGNETTDEIALNPSHFRSRTTEESLSTLVHEMTHLEQHHFGAPSRQGYHNKEWAGLMRAVGLIPSATAAEGGKETGQKVSHYIARGGPFDLACRELLQQGYSVRYVELWRDPEAAKRKAASKTKYTCPACGLNAWGKPEISLTCGECDERMQADPAEP
;
A
#
# COMPACT_ATOMS: atom_id res chain seq x y z
N MET A 1 30.23 -1.88 13.36
CA MET A 1 29.65 -2.81 12.36
C MET A 1 28.15 -2.57 12.32
N THR A 2 27.59 -2.25 11.16
CA THR A 2 26.14 -2.16 10.99
C THR A 2 25.59 -3.58 10.91
N ASP A 3 24.67 -3.95 11.81
CA ASP A 3 23.88 -5.19 11.74
C ASP A 3 22.64 -4.92 10.86
N PRO A 4 22.62 -5.36 9.59
CA PRO A 4 21.57 -5.00 8.66
C PRO A 4 20.22 -5.62 9.05
N THR A 5 20.25 -6.84 9.57
CA THR A 5 19.04 -7.56 10.01
C THR A 5 18.41 -6.81 11.18
N ARG A 6 19.16 -6.62 12.26
CA ARG A 6 18.66 -5.91 13.44
C ARG A 6 18.18 -4.51 13.07
N SER A 7 18.97 -3.77 12.29
CA SER A 7 18.61 -2.42 11.88
C SER A 7 17.35 -2.36 11.02
N THR A 8 17.06 -3.39 10.24
CA THR A 8 15.85 -3.47 9.41
C THR A 8 14.63 -3.73 10.28
N TYR A 9 14.70 -4.75 11.14
CA TYR A 9 13.57 -5.13 12.00
C TYR A 9 13.32 -4.12 13.13
N ASP A 10 14.34 -3.45 13.65
CA ASP A 10 14.17 -2.32 14.59
C ASP A 10 13.38 -1.18 13.92
N GLY A 11 13.68 -0.84 12.66
CA GLY A 11 12.94 0.18 11.92
C GLY A 11 11.51 -0.24 11.55
N LEU A 12 11.27 -1.52 11.25
CA LEU A 12 9.91 -2.02 11.03
C LEU A 12 9.08 -1.96 12.33
N ARG A 13 9.67 -2.38 13.45
CA ARG A 13 9.03 -2.28 14.77
C ARG A 13 8.74 -0.83 15.15
N GLU A 14 9.69 0.09 14.94
CA GLU A 14 9.52 1.52 15.21
C GLU A 14 8.33 2.10 14.45
N ALA A 15 8.24 1.84 13.14
CA ALA A 15 7.11 2.29 12.31
C ALA A 15 5.78 1.69 12.78
N TYR A 16 5.76 0.37 13.07
CA TYR A 16 4.57 -0.30 13.58
C TYR A 16 4.07 0.33 14.88
N ASP A 17 4.95 0.47 15.87
CA ASP A 17 4.62 1.04 17.16
C ASP A 17 4.15 2.50 17.05
N PHE A 18 4.80 3.28 16.17
CA PHE A 18 4.41 4.65 15.88
C PHE A 18 2.99 4.73 15.32
N PHE A 19 2.69 3.98 14.24
CA PHE A 19 1.37 4.00 13.63
C PHE A 19 0.29 3.38 14.53
N ASN A 20 0.63 2.36 15.31
CA ASN A 20 -0.31 1.76 16.26
C ASN A 20 -0.78 2.83 17.27
N ARG A 21 0.16 3.57 17.87
CA ARG A 21 -0.18 4.69 18.76
C ARG A 21 -0.96 5.78 18.06
N ARG A 22 -0.54 6.18 16.86
CA ARG A 22 -1.06 7.39 16.20
C ARG A 22 -2.40 7.19 15.51
N LEU A 23 -2.65 6.00 14.97
CA LEU A 23 -3.80 5.70 14.10
C LEU A 23 -4.77 4.69 14.71
N PHE A 24 -4.30 3.82 15.61
CA PHE A 24 -5.09 2.74 16.20
C PHE A 24 -5.26 2.86 17.73
N GLY A 25 -4.82 3.97 18.33
CA GLY A 25 -4.93 4.20 19.78
C GLY A 25 -4.05 3.27 20.62
N GLY A 26 -3.04 2.65 20.02
CA GLY A 26 -2.12 1.73 20.68
C GLY A 26 -2.72 0.36 21.03
N ARG A 27 -3.87 0.01 20.47
CA ARG A 27 -4.62 -1.20 20.85
C ARG A 27 -4.24 -2.46 20.08
N LEU A 28 -3.51 -2.33 18.96
CA LEU A 28 -3.14 -3.51 18.18
C LEU A 28 -2.11 -4.35 18.94
N PRO A 29 -2.29 -5.68 19.03
CA PRO A 29 -1.30 -6.56 19.65
C PRO A 29 0.00 -6.57 18.84
N GLN A 30 1.12 -6.95 19.46
CA GLN A 30 2.36 -7.18 18.72
C GLN A 30 2.20 -8.42 17.82
N CYS A 31 2.86 -8.39 16.66
CA CYS A 31 2.85 -9.50 15.71
C CYS A 31 4.23 -9.67 15.06
N LEU A 32 4.46 -10.78 14.36
CA LEU A 32 5.68 -10.95 13.60
C LEU A 32 5.60 -10.15 12.31
N ILE A 33 6.50 -9.16 12.16
CA ILE A 33 6.68 -8.46 10.90
C ILE A 33 7.75 -9.20 10.10
N THR A 34 7.39 -9.68 8.91
CA THR A 34 8.30 -10.44 8.05
C THR A 34 8.53 -9.74 6.70
N MET A 35 9.65 -10.02 6.05
CA MET A 35 9.89 -9.62 4.67
C MET A 35 9.78 -10.85 3.77
N GLN A 36 8.74 -10.90 2.94
CA GLN A 36 8.49 -12.03 2.05
C GLN A 36 8.27 -11.56 0.62
N ARG A 37 8.95 -12.21 -0.33
CA ARG A 37 8.70 -11.97 -1.75
C ARG A 37 7.37 -12.59 -2.13
N HIS A 38 6.48 -11.78 -2.68
CA HIS A 38 5.22 -12.25 -3.23
C HIS A 38 5.05 -11.74 -4.67
N ARG A 39 4.52 -12.57 -5.57
CA ARG A 39 4.46 -12.22 -7.01
C ARG A 39 3.49 -11.09 -7.33
N THR A 40 2.51 -10.83 -6.45
CA THR A 40 1.36 -9.97 -6.80
C THR A 40 0.92 -9.01 -5.71
N ALA A 41 1.48 -9.07 -4.50
CA ALA A 41 1.02 -8.28 -3.36
C ALA A 41 2.16 -7.47 -2.75
N TYR A 42 1.85 -6.26 -2.27
CA TYR A 42 2.80 -5.39 -1.58
C TYR A 42 3.03 -5.82 -0.12
N GLY A 43 2.06 -6.51 0.47
CA GLY A 43 2.09 -7.09 1.80
C GLY A 43 0.88 -8.03 1.98
N TYR A 44 0.82 -8.69 3.13
CA TYR A 44 -0.38 -9.41 3.57
C TYR A 44 -0.39 -9.59 5.09
N PHE A 45 -1.58 -9.71 5.66
CA PHE A 45 -1.83 -10.13 7.03
C PHE A 45 -2.24 -11.61 7.11
N ALA A 46 -1.76 -12.33 8.14
CA ALA A 46 -2.21 -13.67 8.49
C ALA A 46 -2.39 -13.83 10.00
N GLY A 47 -3.65 -14.05 10.43
CA GLY A 47 -4.01 -14.23 11.83
C GLY A 47 -3.61 -15.61 12.39
N GLY A 48 -3.06 -15.64 13.60
CA GLY A 48 -2.69 -16.86 14.32
C GLY A 48 -1.67 -17.76 13.58
N ARG A 49 -0.81 -17.16 12.75
CA ARG A 49 0.02 -17.88 11.78
C ARG A 49 1.22 -18.60 12.42
N PHE A 50 1.73 -18.07 13.52
CA PHE A 50 2.92 -18.55 14.21
C PHE A 50 2.61 -18.90 15.65
N GLY A 51 3.35 -19.85 16.20
CA GLY A 51 3.33 -20.14 17.62
C GLY A 51 4.71 -20.50 18.16
N THR A 52 4.86 -20.42 19.48
CA THR A 52 6.07 -20.87 20.17
C THR A 52 6.20 -22.40 20.08
N VAL A 53 7.43 -22.91 20.16
CA VAL A 53 7.71 -24.36 20.01
C VAL A 53 7.00 -25.18 21.11
N ASP A 54 6.84 -24.60 22.29
CA ASP A 54 6.11 -25.20 23.41
C ASP A 54 4.57 -25.12 23.26
N GLY A 55 4.07 -24.41 22.24
CA GLY A 55 2.64 -24.24 21.96
C GLY A 55 1.90 -23.28 22.90
N ASN A 56 2.61 -22.56 23.77
CA ASN A 56 2.00 -21.70 24.77
C ASN A 56 1.49 -20.36 24.21
N GLU A 57 2.07 -19.90 23.10
CA GLU A 57 1.72 -18.62 22.49
C GLU A 57 1.47 -18.80 20.99
N THR A 58 0.49 -18.04 20.50
CA THR A 58 0.20 -17.88 19.07
C THR A 58 0.22 -16.40 18.75
N THR A 59 0.80 -16.02 17.61
CA THR A 59 0.88 -14.64 17.14
C THR A 59 0.55 -14.54 15.66
N ASP A 60 0.09 -13.36 15.26
CA ASP A 60 -0.19 -13.02 13.87
C ASP A 60 1.08 -12.67 13.10
N GLU A 61 0.91 -12.51 11.78
CA GLU A 61 1.93 -12.04 10.85
C GLU A 61 1.46 -10.81 10.07
N ILE A 62 2.35 -9.82 9.94
CA ILE A 62 2.30 -8.83 8.86
C ILE A 62 3.53 -9.05 7.97
N ALA A 63 3.31 -9.52 6.75
CA ALA A 63 4.35 -9.69 5.76
C ALA A 63 4.41 -8.47 4.84
N LEU A 64 5.60 -7.92 4.64
CA LEU A 64 5.85 -6.86 3.66
C LEU A 64 6.71 -7.39 2.51
N ASN A 65 6.43 -6.93 1.30
CA ASN A 65 7.16 -7.37 0.12
C ASN A 65 8.29 -6.39 -0.24
N PRO A 66 9.56 -6.76 -0.01
CA PRO A 66 10.70 -5.86 -0.24
C PRO A 66 10.93 -5.53 -1.72
N SER A 67 10.41 -6.35 -2.66
CA SER A 67 10.61 -6.17 -4.10
C SER A 67 9.97 -4.89 -4.66
N HIS A 68 9.08 -4.28 -3.89
CA HIS A 68 8.42 -3.04 -4.26
C HIS A 68 8.99 -1.80 -3.56
N PHE A 69 9.85 -1.95 -2.56
CA PHE A 69 10.39 -0.82 -1.78
C PHE A 69 11.31 0.09 -2.60
N ARG A 70 11.89 -0.41 -3.70
CA ARG A 70 12.73 0.40 -4.59
C ARG A 70 11.90 1.23 -5.58
N SER A 71 10.74 0.74 -5.98
CA SER A 71 9.88 1.39 -6.96
C SER A 71 8.80 2.27 -6.34
N ARG A 72 8.75 2.32 -5.01
CA ARG A 72 7.77 3.06 -4.21
C ARG A 72 8.47 4.02 -3.28
N THR A 73 7.81 5.10 -2.93
CA THR A 73 8.31 6.00 -1.88
C THR A 73 8.27 5.30 -0.51
N THR A 74 8.99 5.84 0.46
CA THR A 74 8.87 5.38 1.85
C THR A 74 7.44 5.50 2.35
N GLU A 75 6.74 6.58 2.01
CA GLU A 75 5.35 6.83 2.41
C GLU A 75 4.41 5.76 1.86
N GLU A 76 4.57 5.40 0.59
CA GLU A 76 3.81 4.33 -0.05
C GLU A 76 4.07 2.96 0.60
N SER A 77 5.31 2.67 0.97
CA SER A 77 5.67 1.44 1.67
C SER A 77 5.06 1.40 3.07
N LEU A 78 5.13 2.50 3.81
CA LEU A 78 4.50 2.64 5.14
C LEU A 78 2.97 2.60 5.06
N SER A 79 2.36 3.08 3.97
CA SER A 79 0.91 2.95 3.76
C SER A 79 0.49 1.49 3.59
N THR A 80 1.38 0.64 3.07
CA THR A 80 1.14 -0.81 2.99
C THR A 80 1.21 -1.44 4.37
N LEU A 81 2.17 -1.05 5.21
CA LEU A 81 2.19 -1.48 6.61
C LEU A 81 0.88 -1.13 7.32
N VAL A 82 0.43 0.12 7.20
CA VAL A 82 -0.83 0.56 7.84
C VAL A 82 -2.06 -0.15 7.25
N HIS A 83 -2.06 -0.45 5.95
CA HIS A 83 -3.08 -1.30 5.33
C HIS A 83 -3.14 -2.68 6.01
N GLU A 84 -2.01 -3.38 6.16
CA GLU A 84 -2.00 -4.68 6.85
C GLU A 84 -2.38 -4.56 8.34
N MET A 85 -2.04 -3.44 8.99
CA MET A 85 -2.50 -3.14 10.36
C MET A 85 -4.03 -2.99 10.44
N THR A 86 -4.71 -2.51 9.40
CA THR A 86 -6.19 -2.51 9.38
C THR A 86 -6.79 -3.90 9.25
N HIS A 87 -6.09 -4.85 8.61
CA HIS A 87 -6.50 -6.25 8.64
C HIS A 87 -6.32 -6.85 10.03
N LEU A 88 -5.20 -6.56 10.71
CA LEU A 88 -4.97 -6.96 12.09
C LEU A 88 -6.04 -6.38 13.03
N GLU A 89 -6.35 -5.09 12.88
CA GLU A 89 -7.42 -4.39 13.60
C GLU A 89 -8.78 -5.10 13.43
N GLN A 90 -9.17 -5.37 12.18
CA GLN A 90 -10.42 -6.09 11.91
C GLN A 90 -10.39 -7.52 12.48
N HIS A 91 -9.25 -8.20 12.43
CA HIS A 91 -9.14 -9.57 12.92
C HIS A 91 -9.41 -9.69 14.42
N HIS A 92 -8.88 -8.75 15.22
CA HIS A 92 -9.03 -8.78 16.68
C HIS A 92 -10.27 -8.07 17.20
N PHE A 93 -10.77 -7.06 16.49
CA PHE A 93 -11.81 -6.16 17.00
C PHE A 93 -13.00 -5.97 16.06
N GLY A 94 -13.07 -6.72 14.97
CA GLY A 94 -14.12 -6.64 13.96
C GLY A 94 -14.62 -8.00 13.51
N ALA A 95 -15.30 -8.00 12.37
CA ALA A 95 -15.88 -9.17 11.74
C ALA A 95 -15.33 -9.31 10.30
N PRO A 96 -14.14 -9.92 10.13
CA PRO A 96 -13.63 -10.21 8.81
C PRO A 96 -14.57 -11.19 8.10
N SER A 97 -14.65 -11.07 6.78
CA SER A 97 -15.46 -11.97 5.97
C SER A 97 -14.65 -13.16 5.47
N ARG A 98 -14.96 -13.68 4.28
CA ARG A 98 -14.12 -14.72 3.65
C ARG A 98 -12.71 -14.20 3.35
N GLN A 99 -11.76 -15.13 3.30
CA GLN A 99 -10.34 -14.83 3.07
C GLN A 99 -10.12 -13.91 1.86
N GLY A 100 -9.32 -12.86 2.08
CA GLY A 100 -8.92 -11.84 1.08
C GLY A 100 -9.99 -10.80 0.75
N TYR A 101 -11.22 -10.92 1.26
CA TYR A 101 -12.30 -10.04 0.89
C TYR A 101 -12.38 -8.81 1.80
N HIS A 102 -12.22 -7.64 1.20
CA HIS A 102 -12.36 -6.34 1.84
C HIS A 102 -13.85 -5.99 1.94
N ASN A 103 -14.43 -6.12 3.14
CA ASN A 103 -15.82 -5.78 3.40
C ASN A 103 -15.99 -4.30 3.78
N LYS A 104 -17.24 -3.87 4.05
CA LYS A 104 -17.55 -2.48 4.41
C LYS A 104 -16.90 -2.03 5.72
N GLU A 105 -16.78 -2.92 6.70
CA GLU A 105 -16.15 -2.61 7.99
C GLU A 105 -14.66 -2.32 7.79
N TRP A 106 -13.95 -3.17 7.06
CA TRP A 106 -12.55 -2.94 6.70
C TRP A 106 -12.38 -1.62 5.94
N ALA A 107 -13.26 -1.33 4.98
CA ALA A 107 -13.22 -0.08 4.24
C ALA A 107 -13.42 1.15 5.15
N GLY A 108 -14.27 1.03 6.17
CA GLY A 108 -14.44 2.04 7.22
C GLY A 108 -13.18 2.24 8.06
N LEU A 109 -12.52 1.15 8.48
CA LEU A 109 -11.25 1.21 9.23
C LEU A 109 -10.14 1.89 8.41
N MET A 110 -10.00 1.53 7.14
CA MET A 110 -9.07 2.18 6.21
C MET A 110 -9.30 3.68 6.12
N ARG A 111 -10.56 4.10 5.93
CA ARG A 111 -10.93 5.52 5.90
C ARG A 111 -10.58 6.24 7.21
N ALA A 112 -10.83 5.60 8.35
CA ALA A 112 -10.53 6.17 9.67
C ALA A 112 -9.03 6.45 9.85
N VAL A 113 -8.16 5.60 9.28
CA VAL A 113 -6.70 5.83 9.31
C VAL A 113 -6.21 6.73 8.17
N GLY A 114 -7.07 7.22 7.29
CA GLY A 114 -6.70 8.13 6.18
C GLY A 114 -6.18 7.43 4.92
N LEU A 115 -6.42 6.12 4.78
CA LEU A 115 -6.18 5.38 3.56
C LEU A 115 -7.52 5.12 2.87
N ILE A 116 -7.72 5.61 1.65
CA ILE A 116 -9.01 5.49 0.99
C ILE A 116 -9.03 4.21 0.15
N PRO A 117 -9.90 3.22 0.48
CA PRO A 117 -10.00 2.00 -0.30
C PRO A 117 -10.36 2.29 -1.76
N SER A 118 -9.73 1.57 -2.69
CA SER A 118 -10.09 1.67 -4.10
C SER A 118 -9.60 0.47 -4.90
N ALA A 119 -10.49 -0.11 -5.71
CA ALA A 119 -10.15 -1.15 -6.69
C ALA A 119 -9.29 -0.64 -7.85
N THR A 120 -9.16 0.68 -8.02
CA THR A 120 -8.31 1.31 -9.05
C THR A 120 -7.07 1.99 -8.45
N ALA A 121 -6.90 1.94 -7.12
CA ALA A 121 -5.92 2.73 -6.37
C ALA A 121 -6.04 4.25 -6.64
N ALA A 122 -7.20 4.71 -7.10
CA ALA A 122 -7.52 6.11 -7.39
C ALA A 122 -8.98 6.42 -7.02
N GLU A 123 -9.37 7.69 -7.06
CA GLU A 123 -10.74 8.12 -6.77
C GLU A 123 -11.78 7.46 -7.70
N GLY A 124 -12.99 7.23 -7.18
CA GLY A 124 -14.11 6.62 -7.92
C GLY A 124 -14.06 5.09 -8.05
N GLY A 125 -13.02 4.43 -7.58
CA GLY A 125 -12.94 2.97 -7.53
C GLY A 125 -13.86 2.36 -6.45
N LYS A 126 -14.25 1.09 -6.62
CA LYS A 126 -15.01 0.36 -5.59
C LYS A 126 -14.16 0.16 -4.33
N GLU A 127 -14.78 0.33 -3.18
CA GLU A 127 -14.11 0.27 -1.87
C GLU A 127 -14.11 -1.11 -1.22
N THR A 128 -14.86 -2.05 -1.77
CA THR A 128 -15.02 -3.40 -1.23
C THR A 128 -14.84 -4.45 -2.33
N GLY A 129 -14.29 -5.61 -2.01
CA GLY A 129 -14.06 -6.69 -2.97
C GLY A 129 -12.80 -7.51 -2.68
N GLN A 130 -12.55 -8.52 -3.53
CA GLN A 130 -11.34 -9.35 -3.44
C GLN A 130 -10.06 -8.64 -3.89
N LYS A 131 -10.20 -7.56 -4.67
CA LYS A 131 -9.08 -6.80 -5.22
C LYS A 131 -9.33 -5.33 -4.97
N VAL A 132 -8.99 -4.91 -3.77
CA VAL A 132 -9.08 -3.52 -3.32
C VAL A 132 -7.72 -3.15 -2.76
N SER A 133 -7.20 -2.02 -3.18
CA SER A 133 -6.01 -1.40 -2.60
C SER A 133 -6.43 -0.06 -2.00
N HIS A 134 -5.56 0.94 -2.02
CA HIS A 134 -5.87 2.27 -1.51
C HIS A 134 -5.07 3.36 -2.21
N TYR A 135 -5.52 4.59 -2.03
CA TYR A 135 -4.68 5.78 -2.17
C TYR A 135 -4.63 6.54 -0.84
N ILE A 136 -3.61 7.38 -0.68
CA ILE A 136 -3.42 8.16 0.55
C ILE A 136 -4.30 9.42 0.47
N ALA A 137 -5.13 9.66 1.50
CA ALA A 137 -5.84 10.92 1.62
C ALA A 137 -4.87 12.03 2.03
N ARG A 138 -4.59 12.98 1.14
CA ARG A 138 -3.74 14.14 1.44
C ARG A 138 -4.31 14.94 2.59
N GLY A 139 -3.49 15.24 3.60
CA GLY A 139 -3.91 15.89 4.85
C GLY A 139 -4.68 14.98 5.81
N GLY A 140 -4.90 13.71 5.46
CA GLY A 140 -5.57 12.74 6.31
C GLY A 140 -4.66 12.21 7.44
N PRO A 141 -5.22 11.39 8.37
CA PRO A 141 -4.49 10.89 9.54
C PRO A 141 -3.18 10.18 9.20
N PHE A 142 -3.19 9.24 8.23
CA PHE A 142 -1.97 8.57 7.78
C PHE A 142 -0.94 9.54 7.21
N ASP A 143 -1.33 10.45 6.31
CA ASP A 143 -0.40 11.41 5.69
C ASP A 143 0.28 12.29 6.75
N LEU A 144 -0.49 12.80 7.72
CA LEU A 144 0.03 13.59 8.84
C LEU A 144 0.99 12.77 9.71
N ALA A 145 0.59 11.56 10.10
CA ALA A 145 1.41 10.67 10.92
C ALA A 145 2.70 10.24 10.20
N CYS A 146 2.62 9.93 8.91
CA CYS A 146 3.76 9.54 8.11
C CYS A 146 4.78 10.68 7.99
N ARG A 147 4.31 11.91 7.73
CA ARG A 147 5.18 13.10 7.73
C ARG A 147 5.83 13.35 9.08
N GLU A 148 5.09 13.18 10.17
CA GLU A 148 5.64 13.27 11.54
C GLU A 148 6.76 12.26 11.77
N LEU A 149 6.54 10.98 11.42
CA LEU A 149 7.55 9.92 11.55
C LEU A 149 8.81 10.21 10.72
N LEU A 150 8.64 10.65 9.47
CA LEU A 150 9.77 11.00 8.60
C LEU A 150 10.56 12.22 9.12
N GLN A 151 9.88 13.21 9.69
CA GLN A 151 10.53 14.36 10.33
C GLN A 151 11.33 13.99 11.57
N GLN A 152 10.95 12.91 12.27
CA GLN A 152 11.73 12.35 13.39
C GLN A 152 12.99 11.61 12.94
N GLY A 153 13.28 11.57 11.63
CA GLY A 153 14.47 10.95 11.06
C GLY A 153 14.29 9.48 10.69
N TYR A 154 13.05 8.99 10.64
CA TYR A 154 12.78 7.65 10.15
C TYR A 154 13.29 7.48 8.72
N SER A 155 13.99 6.38 8.47
CA SER A 155 14.42 6.01 7.13
C SER A 155 14.34 4.50 6.94
N VAL A 156 13.88 4.08 5.77
CA VAL A 156 14.01 2.68 5.34
C VAL A 156 15.47 2.45 5.03
N ARG A 157 16.18 1.75 5.91
CA ARG A 157 17.65 1.65 5.86
C ARG A 157 18.17 0.69 4.79
N TYR A 158 17.39 -0.33 4.43
CA TYR A 158 17.76 -1.31 3.41
C TYR A 158 16.60 -1.55 2.46
N VAL A 159 16.88 -1.49 1.15
CA VAL A 159 15.92 -1.74 0.06
C VAL A 159 16.45 -2.84 -0.86
N GLU A 160 15.56 -3.61 -1.50
CA GLU A 160 15.97 -4.65 -2.43
C GLU A 160 16.65 -4.04 -3.68
N LEU A 161 17.90 -4.45 -3.95
CA LEU A 161 18.69 -3.91 -5.06
C LEU A 161 18.47 -4.64 -6.39
N TRP A 162 17.99 -5.89 -6.36
CA TRP A 162 17.80 -6.73 -7.54
C TRP A 162 16.48 -6.38 -8.24
N ARG A 163 16.54 -6.08 -9.55
CA ARG A 163 15.35 -5.82 -10.37
C ARG A 163 14.65 -7.14 -10.70
N ASP A 164 13.33 -7.19 -10.53
CA ASP A 164 12.49 -8.13 -11.27
C ASP A 164 12.23 -7.54 -12.67
N PRO A 165 12.81 -8.11 -13.75
CA PRO A 165 12.60 -7.63 -15.12
C PRO A 165 11.13 -7.66 -15.54
N GLU A 166 10.32 -8.57 -14.98
CA GLU A 166 8.90 -8.73 -15.32
C GLU A 166 8.02 -7.65 -14.69
N ALA A 167 8.38 -7.15 -13.50
CA ALA A 167 7.70 -6.00 -12.89
C ALA A 167 7.90 -4.72 -13.71
N ALA A 168 9.11 -4.51 -14.25
CA ALA A 168 9.40 -3.37 -15.13
C ALA A 168 8.59 -3.41 -16.43
N LYS A 169 8.43 -4.60 -17.04
CA LYS A 169 7.60 -4.79 -18.25
C LYS A 169 6.11 -4.53 -17.98
N ARG A 170 5.59 -4.89 -16.80
CA ARG A 170 4.19 -4.62 -16.43
C ARG A 170 3.91 -3.12 -16.25
N LYS A 171 4.86 -2.36 -15.69
CA LYS A 171 4.74 -0.89 -15.57
C LYS A 171 4.77 -0.20 -16.94
N ALA A 172 5.58 -0.70 -17.88
CA ALA A 172 5.55 -0.24 -19.27
C ALA A 172 4.22 -0.55 -20.01
N ALA A 173 3.39 -1.45 -19.46
CA ALA A 173 2.09 -1.82 -20.03
C ALA A 173 0.89 -1.06 -19.42
N SER A 174 1.09 -0.17 -18.43
CA SER A 174 -0.01 0.62 -17.87
C SER A 174 -0.52 1.63 -18.90
N LYS A 175 -1.85 1.76 -19.01
CA LYS A 175 -2.46 2.67 -19.98
C LYS A 175 -2.34 4.12 -19.51
N THR A 176 -1.76 4.98 -20.34
CA THR A 176 -1.76 6.44 -20.19
C THR A 176 -3.13 6.99 -20.55
N LYS A 177 -3.64 7.92 -19.74
CA LYS A 177 -4.86 8.68 -20.03
C LYS A 177 -4.51 9.84 -20.95
N TYR A 178 -5.33 10.01 -21.98
CA TYR A 178 -5.27 11.11 -22.94
C TYR A 178 -6.59 11.88 -22.87
N THR A 179 -6.53 13.20 -22.81
CA THR A 179 -7.69 14.08 -22.72
C THR A 179 -7.71 15.03 -23.91
N CYS A 180 -8.84 15.10 -24.60
CA CYS A 180 -9.07 16.07 -25.67
C CYS A 180 -9.18 17.49 -25.06
N PRO A 181 -8.38 18.46 -25.50
CA PRO A 181 -8.42 19.81 -24.93
C PRO A 181 -9.70 20.59 -25.30
N ALA A 182 -10.35 20.27 -26.43
CA ALA A 182 -11.57 20.95 -26.86
C ALA A 182 -12.85 20.45 -26.15
N CYS A 183 -13.03 19.13 -26.04
CA CYS A 183 -14.28 18.54 -25.52
C CYS A 183 -14.13 17.79 -24.19
N GLY A 184 -12.90 17.63 -23.68
CA GLY A 184 -12.63 16.90 -22.43
C GLY A 184 -12.80 15.38 -22.53
N LEU A 185 -13.00 14.82 -23.73
CA LEU A 185 -13.13 13.38 -23.93
C LEU A 185 -11.85 12.65 -23.53
N ASN A 186 -11.99 11.52 -22.83
CA ASN A 186 -10.88 10.74 -22.32
C ASN A 186 -10.68 9.45 -23.12
N ALA A 187 -9.43 9.11 -23.40
CA ALA A 187 -9.01 7.85 -24.03
C ALA A 187 -7.82 7.25 -23.25
N TRP A 188 -7.68 5.92 -23.28
CA TRP A 188 -6.61 5.21 -22.58
C TRP A 188 -5.83 4.32 -23.54
N GLY A 189 -4.52 4.54 -23.64
CA GLY A 189 -3.65 3.83 -24.58
C GLY A 189 -2.27 3.57 -24.01
N LYS A 190 -1.37 2.97 -24.80
CA LYS A 190 0.03 2.85 -24.39
C LYS A 190 0.65 4.24 -24.20
N PRO A 191 1.72 4.39 -23.40
CA PRO A 191 2.50 5.62 -23.39
C PRO A 191 2.98 5.99 -24.80
N GLU A 192 3.12 7.29 -25.06
CA GLU A 192 3.72 7.84 -26.29
C GLU A 192 2.95 7.59 -27.61
N ILE A 193 1.69 7.16 -27.55
CA ILE A 193 0.86 7.06 -28.76
C ILE A 193 0.24 8.42 -29.09
N SER A 194 0.12 8.71 -30.39
CA SER A 194 -0.61 9.89 -30.85
C SER A 194 -2.08 9.53 -31.05
N LEU A 195 -2.97 10.20 -30.30
CA LEU A 195 -4.42 10.06 -30.42
C LEU A 195 -5.04 11.37 -30.89
N THR A 196 -6.01 11.27 -31.79
CA THR A 196 -6.82 12.39 -32.26
C THR A 196 -8.26 12.14 -31.85
N CYS A 197 -8.93 13.17 -31.34
CA CYS A 197 -10.36 13.13 -31.03
C CYS A 197 -11.16 13.08 -32.33
N GLY A 198 -11.96 12.04 -32.55
CA GLY A 198 -12.79 11.93 -33.76
C GLY A 198 -13.92 12.97 -33.87
N GLU A 199 -14.27 13.64 -32.76
CA GLU A 199 -15.31 14.68 -32.76
C GLU A 199 -14.74 16.09 -32.99
N CYS A 200 -13.54 16.37 -32.48
CA CYS A 200 -12.93 17.70 -32.57
C CYS A 200 -11.80 17.76 -33.60
N ASP A 201 -11.35 16.62 -34.10
CA ASP A 201 -10.16 16.45 -34.95
C ASP A 201 -8.87 17.03 -34.33
N GLU A 202 -8.85 17.15 -33.00
CA GLU A 202 -7.73 17.70 -32.24
C GLU A 202 -6.89 16.59 -31.58
N ARG A 203 -5.59 16.85 -31.46
CA ARG A 203 -4.65 15.94 -30.78
C ARG A 203 -4.95 15.91 -29.28
N MET A 204 -5.15 14.71 -28.74
CA MET A 204 -5.36 14.51 -27.31
C MET A 204 -4.04 14.65 -26.53
N GLN A 205 -4.11 15.24 -25.34
CA GLN A 205 -2.97 15.48 -24.45
C GLN A 205 -2.85 14.35 -23.42
N ALA A 206 -1.65 13.77 -23.28
CA ALA A 206 -1.39 12.75 -22.27
C ALA A 206 -1.24 13.39 -20.88
N ASP A 207 -1.87 12.80 -19.85
CA ASP A 207 -1.55 13.16 -18.46
C ASP A 207 -0.08 12.80 -18.20
N PRO A 208 0.74 13.71 -17.64
CA PRO A 208 2.13 13.41 -17.32
C PRO A 208 2.15 12.25 -16.32
N ALA A 209 2.93 11.22 -16.64
CA ALA A 209 3.20 10.15 -15.69
C ALA A 209 3.91 10.78 -14.47
N GLU A 210 3.30 10.68 -13.28
CA GLU A 210 3.96 11.13 -12.05
C GLU A 210 5.31 10.39 -11.90
N PRO A 211 6.39 11.13 -11.57
CA PRO A 211 7.75 10.58 -11.51
C PRO A 211 7.93 9.49 -10.45
#